data_AF-A0A0B4HRL4-F1
#
_entry.id   AF-A0A0B4HRL4-F1
#
_cell.length_a   1.000
_cell.length_b   1.000
_cell.length_c   1.000
_cell.angle_alpha   90.00
_cell.angle_beta   90.00
_cell.angle_gamma   90.00
#
_symmetry.space_group_name_H-M   'P 1'
#
loop_
_entity.id
_entity.type
_entity.pdbx_description
1 polymer ?
#
loop_
_entity_poly.entity_id
_entity_poly.type
_entity_poly.pdbx_seq_one_letter_code
_entity_poly.pdbx_strand_id
1 'polypeptide(L)'
;MIRLSGVMYKVLKQELGPLYVGVPNFHDTVFEGIANLGTASKTAFGECTKGDNPLFNEGWAGWPRSAKESDVVAWLVDLIPKLEAFAGGLNSTLPHRRKLLAQPSTPLLGSTGKRSLDIGFVNNDIAYNPDAKDSRYRWSHVLVAGELKSNPKADRASIAWIDLARYAREVLAARDTRRFVLGFTLCGSLMRVWEFDRLGGIASEQFDINKNGQMFVTTVLGFLWMDEEKLGFDPTIVVSGSERYIEIERNGKRERLIIDEVMKRAPCVAGRATTCWRAHRKDDPKQRLVIKDSWQYTDRDEEGELLQEADKDMINVARYYHRETVRVRGTDDDI
;
A
#
# COMPACT_ATOMS: atom_id res chain seq x y z
N MET A 1 -4.42 20.56 28.58
CA MET A 1 -4.02 20.18 27.22
C MET A 1 -3.28 18.85 27.31
N ILE A 2 -3.97 17.72 27.10
CA ILE A 2 -3.44 16.37 27.36
C ILE A 2 -2.59 15.91 26.17
N ARG A 3 -1.38 15.42 26.44
CA ARG A 3 -0.40 14.89 25.47
C ARG A 3 -0.95 13.64 24.73
N LEU A 4 -1.70 13.84 23.65
CA LEU A 4 -2.20 12.75 22.79
C LEU A 4 -1.11 12.13 21.89
N SER A 5 0.01 12.82 21.63
CA SER A 5 1.07 12.35 20.72
C SER A 5 1.92 11.19 21.29
N GLY A 6 2.19 11.19 22.60
CA GLY A 6 3.01 10.16 23.24
C GLY A 6 2.30 8.82 23.45
N VAL A 7 0.98 8.83 23.62
CA VAL A 7 0.17 7.62 23.80
C VAL A 7 0.03 6.88 22.46
N MET A 8 -0.29 7.60 21.38
CA MET A 8 -0.40 7.02 20.04
C MET A 8 0.94 6.45 19.54
N TYR A 9 2.07 7.07 19.91
CA TYR A 9 3.41 6.52 19.61
C TYR A 9 3.66 5.17 20.30
N LYS A 10 3.22 4.99 21.55
CA LYS A 10 3.35 3.72 22.28
C LYS A 10 2.42 2.65 21.72
N VAL A 11 1.18 3.02 21.40
CA VAL A 11 0.18 2.12 20.81
C VAL A 11 0.64 1.61 19.45
N LEU A 12 1.11 2.49 18.56
CA LEU A 12 1.61 2.05 17.27
C LEU A 12 2.81 1.12 17.41
N LYS A 13 3.75 1.38 18.33
CA LYS A 13 4.86 0.45 18.58
C LYS A 13 4.41 -0.93 19.04
N GLN A 14 3.27 -1.02 19.73
CA GLN A 14 2.68 -2.29 20.12
C GLN A 14 1.93 -2.96 18.95
N GLU A 15 1.36 -2.16 18.03
CA GLU A 15 0.61 -2.61 16.86
C GLU A 15 1.48 -2.91 15.62
N LEU A 16 2.73 -2.45 15.55
CA LEU A 16 3.56 -2.47 14.34
C LEU A 16 4.27 -3.81 14.08
N GLY A 17 4.22 -4.75 15.02
CA GLY A 17 4.97 -6.01 14.89
C GLY A 17 6.49 -5.82 14.75
N PRO A 18 7.25 -6.88 14.42
CA PRO A 18 8.66 -6.78 14.07
C PRO A 18 8.91 -5.95 12.80
N LEU A 19 10.07 -5.29 12.76
CA LEU A 19 10.60 -4.63 11.57
C LEU A 19 11.88 -5.33 11.14
N TYR A 20 11.89 -5.92 9.95
CA TYR A 20 13.06 -6.57 9.35
C TYR A 20 13.65 -5.62 8.30
N VAL A 21 14.90 -5.21 8.46
CA VAL A 21 15.52 -4.18 7.63
C VAL A 21 16.82 -4.67 7.04
N GLY A 22 17.09 -4.30 5.79
CA GLY A 22 18.28 -4.75 5.09
C GLY A 22 18.14 -6.17 4.57
N VAL A 23 16.91 -6.56 4.20
CA VAL A 23 16.67 -7.88 3.61
C VAL A 23 17.28 -7.90 2.20
N PRO A 24 18.24 -8.80 1.92
CA PRO A 24 18.87 -8.90 0.61
C PRO A 24 17.84 -9.22 -0.49
N ASN A 25 18.04 -8.67 -1.68
CA ASN A 25 17.19 -8.87 -2.86
C ASN A 25 15.72 -8.44 -2.72
N PHE A 26 15.30 -7.88 -1.58
CA PHE A 26 13.91 -7.47 -1.35
C PHE A 26 13.43 -6.42 -2.37
N HIS A 27 14.31 -5.52 -2.81
CA HIS A 27 13.98 -4.55 -3.86
C HIS A 27 13.61 -5.27 -5.18
N ASP A 28 14.43 -6.25 -5.60
CA ASP A 28 14.16 -7.01 -6.82
C ASP A 28 12.84 -7.80 -6.70
N THR A 29 12.59 -8.41 -5.54
CA THR A 29 11.34 -9.14 -5.24
C THR A 29 10.10 -8.24 -5.36
N VAL A 30 10.13 -7.06 -4.74
CA VAL A 30 8.99 -6.12 -4.77
C VAL A 30 8.63 -5.69 -6.21
N PHE A 31 9.64 -5.52 -7.06
CA PHE A 31 9.43 -5.07 -8.44
C PHE A 31 9.38 -6.21 -9.48
N GLU A 32 9.41 -7.48 -9.02
CA GLU A 32 9.37 -8.64 -9.88
C GLU A 32 8.02 -8.76 -10.62
N GLY A 33 8.08 -9.24 -11.87
CA GLY A 33 6.89 -9.49 -12.68
C GLY A 33 6.14 -8.24 -13.14
N ILE A 34 6.71 -7.03 -12.98
CA ILE A 34 6.20 -5.81 -13.61
C ILE A 34 6.69 -5.78 -15.06
N ALA A 35 5.74 -5.89 -15.99
CA ALA A 35 6.02 -5.96 -17.41
C ALA A 35 6.87 -4.77 -17.88
N ASN A 36 7.93 -5.08 -18.64
CA ASN A 36 8.86 -4.11 -19.25
C ASN A 36 9.62 -3.19 -18.27
N LEU A 37 9.46 -3.32 -16.95
CA LEU A 37 10.07 -2.39 -15.99
C LEU A 37 11.60 -2.34 -16.12
N GLY A 38 12.27 -3.48 -16.16
CA GLY A 38 13.73 -3.52 -16.27
C GLY A 38 14.26 -2.84 -17.54
N THR A 39 13.59 -3.04 -18.69
CA THR A 39 13.93 -2.38 -19.96
C THR A 39 13.65 -0.88 -19.89
N ALA A 40 12.48 -0.49 -19.40
CA ALA A 40 12.07 0.89 -19.29
C ALA A 40 12.96 1.70 -18.35
N SER A 41 13.35 1.13 -17.20
CA SER A 41 14.28 1.76 -16.27
C SER A 41 15.65 1.98 -16.88
N LYS A 42 16.18 1.01 -17.64
CA LYS A 42 17.45 1.15 -18.36
C LYS A 42 17.38 2.24 -19.41
N THR A 43 16.30 2.26 -20.20
CA THR A 43 16.07 3.31 -21.21
C THR A 43 15.96 4.69 -20.55
N ALA A 44 15.07 4.83 -19.55
CA ALA A 44 14.84 6.10 -18.88
C ALA A 44 16.10 6.63 -18.16
N PHE A 45 16.84 5.75 -17.47
CA PHE A 45 18.10 6.14 -16.85
C PHE A 45 19.18 6.49 -17.90
N GLY A 46 19.23 5.75 -19.01
CA GLY A 46 20.12 6.05 -20.13
C GLY A 46 19.83 7.41 -20.79
N GLU A 47 18.57 7.85 -20.86
CA GLU A 47 18.24 9.22 -21.28
C GLU A 47 18.67 10.27 -20.25
N CYS A 48 18.61 9.95 -18.95
CA CYS A 48 19.05 10.86 -17.89
C CYS A 48 20.55 11.18 -17.94
N THR A 49 21.38 10.34 -18.56
CA THR A 49 22.83 10.55 -18.65
C THR A 49 23.28 11.22 -19.96
N LYS A 50 22.35 11.52 -20.87
CA LYS A 50 22.63 12.11 -22.20
C LYS A 50 22.50 13.63 -22.21
N GLY A 51 23.06 14.21 -23.28
CA GLY A 51 22.97 15.64 -23.59
C GLY A 51 24.01 16.51 -22.87
N ASP A 52 24.02 17.80 -23.21
CA ASP A 52 24.97 18.76 -22.63
C ASP A 52 24.68 19.08 -21.15
N ASN A 53 23.43 18.88 -20.72
CA ASN A 53 22.98 19.07 -19.34
C ASN A 53 22.25 17.81 -18.84
N PRO A 54 22.98 16.73 -18.54
CA PRO A 54 22.37 15.47 -18.12
C PRO A 54 21.67 15.62 -16.76
N LEU A 55 20.57 14.89 -16.56
CA LEU A 55 19.88 14.80 -15.27
C LEU A 55 20.64 13.96 -14.25
N PHE A 56 21.56 13.10 -14.71
CA PHE A 56 22.42 12.30 -13.86
C PHE A 56 23.87 12.32 -14.35
N ASN A 57 24.79 12.80 -13.51
CA ASN A 57 26.23 12.76 -13.71
C ASN A 57 26.94 12.70 -12.34
N GLU A 58 27.41 11.51 -11.96
CA GLU A 58 27.92 11.21 -10.60
C GLU A 58 26.94 11.62 -9.46
N GLY A 59 25.65 11.70 -9.78
CA GLY A 59 24.60 12.21 -8.90
C GLY A 59 23.47 12.88 -9.69
N TRP A 60 22.32 13.06 -9.05
CA TRP A 60 21.18 13.71 -9.68
C TRP A 60 21.34 15.22 -9.74
N ALA A 61 21.16 15.78 -10.94
CA ALA A 61 21.08 17.21 -11.15
C ALA A 61 19.91 17.81 -10.35
N GLY A 62 20.16 18.95 -9.69
CA GLY A 62 19.16 19.63 -8.89
C GLY A 62 18.84 18.98 -7.53
N TRP A 63 19.52 17.87 -7.15
CA TRP A 63 19.33 17.27 -5.83
C TRP A 63 19.65 18.28 -4.71
N PRO A 64 18.71 18.56 -3.78
CA PRO A 64 18.90 19.59 -2.77
C PRO A 64 19.92 19.16 -1.71
N ARG A 65 21.02 19.91 -1.57
CA ARG A 65 22.11 19.61 -0.60
C ARG A 65 21.62 19.44 0.84
N SER A 66 20.59 20.18 1.24
CA SER A 66 20.03 20.11 2.60
C SER A 66 18.91 19.08 2.76
N ALA A 67 18.44 18.48 1.66
CA ALA A 67 17.33 17.54 1.62
C ALA A 67 16.09 18.00 2.42
N LYS A 68 15.82 19.32 2.46
CA LYS A 68 14.58 19.84 3.05
C LYS A 68 13.39 19.27 2.30
N GLU A 69 12.35 18.88 3.03
CA GLU A 69 11.15 18.24 2.50
C GLU A 69 10.57 19.00 1.29
N SER A 70 10.36 20.31 1.42
CA SER A 70 9.84 21.16 0.34
C SER A 70 10.68 21.09 -0.94
N ASP A 71 12.01 21.09 -0.79
CA ASP A 71 12.94 21.13 -1.91
C ASP A 71 13.03 19.75 -2.58
N VAL A 72 13.01 18.67 -1.79
CA VAL A 72 12.98 17.29 -2.29
C VAL A 72 11.66 17.02 -3.02
N VAL A 73 10.54 17.46 -2.46
CA VAL A 73 9.22 17.34 -3.09
C VAL A 73 9.20 18.09 -4.43
N ALA A 74 9.68 19.34 -4.47
CA ALA A 74 9.75 20.11 -5.72
C ALA A 74 10.63 19.42 -6.77
N TRP A 75 11.77 18.87 -6.36
CA TRP A 75 12.66 18.12 -7.24
C TRP A 75 12.00 16.84 -7.79
N LEU A 76 11.29 16.07 -6.96
CA LEU A 76 10.56 14.87 -7.40
C LEU A 76 9.40 15.22 -8.35
N VAL A 77 8.67 16.30 -8.09
CA VAL A 77 7.58 16.78 -8.95
C VAL A 77 8.09 17.15 -10.34
N ASP A 78 9.29 17.71 -10.46
CA ASP A 78 9.92 18.01 -11.74
C ASP A 78 10.52 16.77 -12.43
N LEU A 79 11.15 15.86 -11.66
CA LEU A 79 11.86 14.72 -12.22
C LEU A 79 10.94 13.58 -12.69
N ILE A 80 9.95 13.18 -11.89
CA ILE A 80 9.16 11.97 -12.15
C ILE A 80 8.47 12.01 -13.53
N PRO A 81 7.83 13.12 -13.95
CA PRO A 81 7.23 13.19 -15.29
C PRO A 81 8.25 13.01 -16.43
N LYS A 82 9.51 13.43 -16.24
CA LYS A 82 10.59 13.23 -17.22
C LYS A 82 10.97 11.75 -17.31
N LEU A 83 11.07 11.06 -16.16
CA LEU A 83 11.33 9.62 -16.12
C LEU A 83 10.22 8.83 -16.83
N GLU A 84 8.96 9.19 -16.60
CA GLU A 84 7.82 8.58 -17.29
C GLU A 84 7.87 8.81 -18.80
N ALA A 85 8.20 10.03 -19.23
CA ALA A 85 8.33 10.35 -20.65
C ALA A 85 9.47 9.55 -21.31
N PHE A 86 10.64 9.45 -20.66
CA PHE A 86 11.76 8.67 -21.17
C PHE A 86 11.51 7.16 -21.19
N ALA A 87 10.64 6.65 -20.31
CA ALA A 87 10.20 5.26 -20.33
C ALA A 87 9.29 4.92 -21.54
N GLY A 88 8.92 5.91 -22.37
CA GLY A 88 8.43 5.69 -23.73
C GLY A 88 7.07 4.99 -23.85
N GLY A 89 6.22 5.06 -22.81
CA GLY A 89 4.89 4.45 -22.84
C GLY A 89 4.88 2.92 -22.91
N LEU A 90 6.00 2.27 -22.58
CA LEU A 90 6.20 0.81 -22.62
C LEU A 90 5.27 0.01 -21.67
N ASN A 91 4.45 0.70 -20.87
CA ASN A 91 3.45 0.11 -20.00
C ASN A 91 2.03 0.68 -20.23
N SER A 92 1.68 0.91 -21.50
CA SER A 92 0.36 1.42 -21.91
C SER A 92 -0.82 0.50 -21.59
N THR A 93 -0.56 -0.74 -21.15
CA THR A 93 -1.55 -1.77 -20.85
C THR A 93 -2.14 -1.71 -19.44
N LEU A 94 -1.62 -0.84 -18.55
CA LEU A 94 -2.20 -0.71 -17.22
C LEU A 94 -3.59 -0.05 -17.26
N PRO A 95 -4.59 -0.64 -16.59
CA PRO A 95 -5.93 -0.07 -16.55
C PRO A 95 -5.97 1.26 -15.79
N HIS A 96 -5.09 1.44 -14.79
CA HIS A 96 -4.95 2.68 -14.04
C HIS A 96 -3.53 3.20 -14.14
N ARG A 97 -3.40 4.41 -14.70
CA ARG A 97 -2.17 5.19 -14.60
C ARG A 97 -2.08 5.80 -13.20
N ARG A 98 -0.86 6.04 -12.75
CA ARG A 98 -0.59 6.59 -11.42
C ARG A 98 0.14 7.90 -11.52
N LYS A 99 0.15 8.65 -10.42
CA LYS A 99 0.87 9.91 -10.30
C LYS A 99 1.40 10.10 -8.89
N LEU A 100 2.42 10.94 -8.78
CA LEU A 100 2.92 11.41 -7.50
C LEU A 100 1.86 12.29 -6.80
N LEU A 101 1.60 12.00 -5.53
CA LEU A 101 0.92 12.88 -4.60
C LEU A 101 1.98 13.63 -3.78
N ALA A 102 2.11 14.92 -4.07
CA ALA A 102 3.10 15.82 -3.48
C ALA A 102 2.39 17.00 -2.78
N GLN A 103 1.76 16.74 -1.64
CA GLN A 103 1.04 17.75 -0.85
C GLN A 103 1.42 17.70 0.63
N PRO A 104 2.71 17.94 0.95
CA PRO A 104 3.17 17.93 2.33
C PRO A 104 2.36 18.89 3.19
N SER A 105 2.25 18.58 4.48
CA SER A 105 1.50 19.37 5.47
C SER A 105 -0.01 19.56 5.19
N THR A 106 -0.57 18.92 4.15
CA THR A 106 -2.01 18.95 3.87
C THR A 106 -2.69 17.70 4.43
N PRO A 107 -3.63 17.82 5.38
CA PRO A 107 -4.27 16.65 5.96
C PRO A 107 -5.15 15.90 4.96
N LEU A 108 -4.93 14.58 4.85
CA LEU A 108 -5.78 13.68 4.09
C LEU A 108 -7.05 13.34 4.89
N LEU A 109 -8.15 13.14 4.17
CA LEU A 109 -9.43 12.71 4.76
C LEU A 109 -9.45 11.20 5.05
N GLY A 110 -10.37 10.77 5.91
CA GLY A 110 -10.60 9.34 6.21
C GLY A 110 -9.79 8.79 7.39
N SER A 111 -8.95 9.61 8.03
CA SER A 111 -8.32 9.28 9.31
C SER A 111 -9.15 9.80 10.48
N THR A 112 -9.05 9.13 11.63
CA THR A 112 -9.64 9.61 12.90
C THR A 112 -8.97 10.89 13.40
N GLY A 113 -7.73 11.17 12.97
CA GLY A 113 -7.00 12.37 13.30
C GLY A 113 -6.64 13.21 12.07
N LYS A 114 -6.23 14.47 12.30
CA LYS A 114 -5.59 15.27 11.24
C LYS A 114 -4.19 14.71 10.99
N ARG A 115 -3.99 14.08 9.83
CA ARG A 115 -2.75 13.44 9.41
C ARG A 115 -2.42 13.84 7.98
N SER A 116 -1.20 14.28 7.74
CA SER A 116 -0.63 14.55 6.42
C SER A 116 0.34 13.43 6.04
N LEU A 117 0.55 13.29 4.74
CA LEU A 117 1.56 12.45 4.13
C LEU A 117 2.60 13.39 3.50
N ASP A 118 3.90 13.07 3.60
CA ASP A 118 4.94 13.88 2.97
C ASP A 118 4.82 13.77 1.45
N ILE A 119 4.75 12.54 0.96
CA ILE A 119 4.65 12.20 -0.45
C ILE A 119 4.07 10.79 -0.64
N GLY A 120 3.54 10.46 -1.81
CA GLY A 120 3.11 9.10 -2.12
C GLY A 120 2.67 8.93 -3.57
N PHE A 121 2.11 7.79 -3.91
CA PHE A 121 1.54 7.53 -5.23
C PHE A 121 0.05 7.26 -5.14
N VAL A 122 -0.71 7.77 -6.11
CA VAL A 122 -2.17 7.66 -6.21
C VAL A 122 -2.59 7.37 -7.65
N ASN A 123 -3.83 6.94 -7.88
CA ASN A 123 -4.36 6.84 -9.24
C ASN A 123 -4.45 8.23 -9.90
N ASN A 124 -4.19 8.28 -11.21
CA ASN A 124 -4.14 9.54 -11.95
C ASN A 124 -5.53 10.13 -12.22
N ASP A 125 -6.55 9.27 -12.26
CA ASP A 125 -7.97 9.57 -12.53
C ASP A 125 -8.69 10.25 -11.36
N ILE A 126 -8.05 10.31 -10.19
CA ILE A 126 -8.57 11.06 -9.04
C ILE A 126 -8.61 12.55 -9.41
N ALA A 127 -9.84 13.04 -9.56
CA ALA A 127 -10.16 14.45 -9.72
C ALA A 127 -9.91 15.19 -8.40
N TYR A 128 -8.75 15.85 -8.33
CA TYR A 128 -8.39 16.76 -7.26
C TYR A 128 -8.49 18.19 -7.77
N ASN A 129 -9.27 19.03 -7.11
CA ASN A 129 -9.32 20.46 -7.36
C ASN A 129 -8.82 21.19 -6.10
N PRO A 130 -7.66 21.89 -6.15
CA PRO A 130 -7.16 22.62 -4.99
C PRO A 130 -8.07 23.78 -4.57
N ASP A 131 -8.86 24.34 -5.49
CA ASP A 131 -9.71 25.51 -5.26
C ASP A 131 -11.10 25.16 -4.72
N ALA A 132 -11.49 23.88 -4.80
CA ALA A 132 -12.71 23.39 -4.19
C ALA A 132 -12.42 22.81 -2.80
N LYS A 133 -13.02 23.42 -1.76
CA LYS A 133 -12.80 23.08 -0.34
C LYS A 133 -13.06 21.59 -0.02
N ASP A 134 -13.87 20.90 -0.82
CA ASP A 134 -14.29 19.52 -0.58
C ASP A 134 -13.54 18.46 -1.40
N SER A 135 -12.69 18.83 -2.35
CA SER A 135 -11.92 17.87 -3.17
C SER A 135 -10.54 17.57 -2.59
N ARG A 136 -10.48 17.18 -1.31
CA ARG A 136 -9.23 16.73 -0.68
C ARG A 136 -8.95 15.26 -0.95
N TYR A 137 -7.67 14.91 -1.09
CA TYR A 137 -7.25 13.51 -1.10
C TYR A 137 -7.63 12.80 0.21
N ARG A 138 -7.87 11.49 0.10
CA ARG A 138 -8.22 10.61 1.20
C ARG A 138 -7.09 9.60 1.40
N TRP A 139 -6.94 9.07 2.61
CA TRP A 139 -6.05 7.93 2.86
C TRP A 139 -6.38 6.72 1.98
N SER A 140 -7.66 6.57 1.61
CA SER A 140 -8.13 5.54 0.69
C SER A 140 -7.63 5.67 -0.75
N HIS A 141 -7.03 6.82 -1.11
CA HIS A 141 -6.46 7.06 -2.43
C HIS A 141 -4.97 6.72 -2.51
N VAL A 142 -4.29 6.62 -1.36
CA VAL A 142 -2.84 6.38 -1.30
C VAL A 142 -2.56 4.91 -1.59
N LEU A 143 -1.74 4.67 -2.61
CA LEU A 143 -1.33 3.34 -3.07
C LEU A 143 0.03 2.95 -2.49
N VAL A 144 0.95 3.93 -2.42
CA VAL A 144 2.30 3.81 -1.87
C VAL A 144 2.58 5.05 -1.04
N ALA A 145 3.07 4.89 0.17
CA ALA A 145 3.41 6.01 1.07
C ALA A 145 4.91 6.30 1.05
N GLY A 146 5.29 7.58 1.06
CA GLY A 146 6.67 8.03 1.16
C GLY A 146 6.89 8.90 2.39
N GLU A 147 7.99 8.67 3.08
CA GLU A 147 8.45 9.46 4.23
C GLU A 147 9.78 10.13 3.90
N LEU A 148 9.86 11.44 4.07
CA LEU A 148 11.01 12.25 3.68
C LEU A 148 11.70 12.83 4.92
N LYS A 149 13.01 12.61 5.06
CA LYS A 149 13.81 13.24 6.13
C LYS A 149 15.05 13.88 5.53
N SER A 150 15.40 15.06 6.02
CA SER A 150 16.62 15.75 5.56
C SER A 150 17.92 15.09 6.02
N ASN A 151 17.90 14.46 7.19
CA ASN A 151 19.08 13.86 7.81
C ASN A 151 19.17 12.35 7.47
N PRO A 152 20.27 11.88 6.84
CA PRO A 152 20.49 10.44 6.61
C PRO A 152 20.40 9.57 7.87
N LYS A 153 20.80 10.10 9.03
CA LYS A 153 20.72 9.38 10.32
C LYS A 153 19.28 9.20 10.84
N ALA A 154 18.30 9.82 10.19
CA ALA A 154 16.88 9.64 10.50
C ALA A 154 16.34 8.28 10.04
N ASP A 155 17.10 7.56 9.23
CA ASP A 155 16.76 6.23 8.73
C ASP A 155 16.95 5.16 9.81
N ARG A 156 16.05 5.18 10.79
CA ARG A 156 16.05 4.31 11.96
C ARG A 156 14.64 4.16 12.52
N ALA A 157 14.43 3.07 13.26
CA ALA A 157 13.13 2.69 13.83
C ALA A 157 12.42 3.80 14.60
N SER A 158 13.15 4.61 15.36
CA SER A 158 12.55 5.65 16.21
C SER A 158 12.13 6.92 15.48
N ILE A 159 12.43 7.05 14.17
CA ILE A 159 12.14 8.23 13.35
C ILE A 159 11.43 7.82 12.05
N ALA A 160 12.14 7.62 10.94
CA ALA A 160 11.50 7.52 9.63
C ALA A 160 10.63 6.26 9.50
N TRP A 161 11.06 5.13 10.06
CA TRP A 161 10.32 3.86 9.89
C TRP A 161 8.98 3.90 10.61
N ILE A 162 8.93 4.49 11.82
CA ILE A 162 7.68 4.59 12.56
C ILE A 162 6.74 5.68 12.01
N ASP A 163 7.29 6.73 11.39
CA ASP A 163 6.48 7.74 10.71
C ASP A 163 5.86 7.13 9.45
N LEU A 164 6.63 6.39 8.63
CA LEU A 164 6.10 5.64 7.49
C LEU A 164 5.07 4.58 7.90
N ALA A 165 5.34 3.84 8.98
CA ALA A 165 4.40 2.87 9.54
C ALA A 165 3.05 3.49 9.96
N ARG A 166 3.04 4.76 10.40
CA ARG A 166 1.77 5.47 10.65
C ARG A 166 0.98 5.61 9.36
N TYR A 167 1.63 5.98 8.26
CA TYR A 167 0.98 6.10 6.97
C TYR A 167 0.42 4.75 6.51
N ALA A 168 1.21 3.68 6.62
CA ALA A 168 0.74 2.33 6.33
C ALA A 168 -0.51 1.96 7.14
N ARG A 169 -0.53 2.26 8.45
CA ARG A 169 -1.72 2.07 9.30
C ARG A 169 -2.95 2.82 8.81
N GLU A 170 -2.80 4.09 8.43
CA GLU A 170 -3.93 4.88 7.92
C GLU A 170 -4.44 4.36 6.57
N VAL A 171 -3.54 3.94 5.66
CA VAL A 171 -3.91 3.31 4.39
C VAL A 171 -4.64 1.99 4.61
N LEU A 172 -4.08 1.11 5.44
CA LEU A 172 -4.71 -0.17 5.80
C LEU A 172 -6.07 0.07 6.49
N ALA A 173 -6.21 1.06 7.36
CA ALA A 173 -7.50 1.37 7.98
C ALA A 173 -8.53 1.91 6.98
N ALA A 174 -8.08 2.68 5.97
CA ALA A 174 -8.96 3.34 5.00
C ALA A 174 -9.37 2.44 3.81
N ARG A 175 -8.63 1.37 3.51
CA ARG A 175 -8.91 0.45 2.39
C ARG A 175 -9.03 -0.97 2.89
N ASP A 176 -10.23 -1.50 2.79
CA ASP A 176 -10.60 -2.74 3.42
C ASP A 176 -10.18 -4.00 2.68
N THR A 177 -9.77 -3.83 1.43
CA THR A 177 -9.32 -4.87 0.48
C THR A 177 -7.79 -4.95 0.37
N ARG A 178 -7.06 -4.42 1.36
CA ARG A 178 -5.59 -4.38 1.37
C ARG A 178 -5.02 -5.51 2.20
N ARG A 179 -4.15 -6.29 1.57
CA ARG A 179 -3.36 -7.35 2.20
C ARG A 179 -2.08 -6.78 2.83
N PHE A 180 -1.33 -5.97 2.09
CA PHE A 180 -0.15 -5.21 2.55
C PHE A 180 -0.14 -3.76 2.03
N VAL A 181 0.83 -2.94 2.46
CA VAL A 181 1.11 -1.58 1.98
C VAL A 181 2.58 -1.38 1.66
N LEU A 182 2.87 -0.98 0.42
CA LEU A 182 4.21 -0.58 0.02
C LEU A 182 4.49 0.86 0.43
N GLY A 183 5.76 1.14 0.66
CA GLY A 183 6.23 2.50 0.91
C GLY A 183 7.71 2.67 0.67
N PHE A 184 8.21 3.87 0.92
CA PHE A 184 9.63 4.15 0.91
C PHE A 184 10.01 5.21 1.93
N THR A 185 11.24 5.12 2.43
CA THR A 185 11.89 6.22 3.15
C THR A 185 12.95 6.84 2.26
N LEU A 186 13.08 8.18 2.29
CA LEU A 186 14.18 8.90 1.67
C LEU A 186 14.78 9.85 2.72
N CYS A 187 15.90 9.43 3.30
CA CYS A 187 16.60 10.13 4.39
C CYS A 187 17.91 10.71 3.87
N GLY A 188 17.98 12.03 3.68
CA GLY A 188 18.99 12.60 2.80
C GLY A 188 18.85 11.98 1.40
N SER A 189 19.94 11.50 0.80
CA SER A 189 19.91 10.76 -0.48
C SER A 189 19.73 9.25 -0.32
N LEU A 190 19.54 8.76 0.91
CA LEU A 190 19.48 7.33 1.19
C LEU A 190 18.04 6.84 1.17
N MET A 191 17.76 5.90 0.28
CA MET A 191 16.43 5.34 0.06
C MET A 191 16.32 3.91 0.58
N ARG A 192 15.14 3.54 1.08
CA ARG A 192 14.71 2.15 1.27
C ARG A 192 13.30 1.95 0.76
N VAL A 193 13.03 0.77 0.24
CA VAL A 193 11.68 0.29 -0.10
C VAL A 193 11.16 -0.55 1.05
N TRP A 194 9.88 -0.38 1.38
CA TRP A 194 9.21 -1.01 2.51
C TRP A 194 7.95 -1.73 2.04
N GLU A 195 7.63 -2.81 2.72
CA GLU A 195 6.31 -3.43 2.76
C GLU A 195 5.85 -3.52 4.21
N PHE A 196 4.58 -3.20 4.46
CA PHE A 196 3.91 -3.36 5.73
C PHE A 196 2.70 -4.26 5.54
N ASP A 197 2.76 -5.44 6.12
CA ASP A 197 1.72 -6.48 6.05
C ASP A 197 0.99 -6.58 7.39
N ARG A 198 0.46 -7.77 7.71
CA ARG A 198 -0.26 -8.07 8.96
C ARG A 198 0.59 -8.71 10.04
N LEU A 199 1.88 -8.89 9.78
CA LEU A 199 2.89 -9.35 10.72
C LEU A 199 3.82 -8.21 11.15
N GLY A 200 4.07 -7.22 10.30
CA GLY A 200 4.84 -6.03 10.66
C GLY A 200 5.34 -5.26 9.45
N GLY A 201 6.66 -5.08 9.35
CA GLY A 201 7.26 -4.41 8.19
C GLY A 201 8.59 -5.03 7.77
N ILE A 202 8.80 -5.10 6.46
CA ILE A 202 10.02 -5.61 5.83
C ILE A 202 10.58 -4.51 4.91
N ALA A 203 11.90 -4.33 4.93
CA ALA A 203 12.56 -3.30 4.14
C ALA A 203 13.80 -3.80 3.42
N SER A 204 14.03 -3.22 2.25
CA SER A 204 15.23 -3.41 1.45
C SER A 204 16.49 -2.98 2.19
N GLU A 205 17.63 -3.41 1.66
CA GLU A 205 18.88 -2.69 1.86
C GLU A 205 18.74 -1.21 1.49
N GLN A 206 19.56 -0.39 2.15
CA GLN A 206 19.65 1.03 1.84
C GLN A 206 20.45 1.22 0.57
N PHE A 207 20.05 2.15 -0.28
CA PHE A 207 20.88 2.61 -1.38
C PHE A 207 20.90 4.12 -1.48
N ASP A 208 22.03 4.67 -1.90
CA ASP A 208 22.18 6.09 -2.19
C ASP A 208 21.70 6.38 -3.61
N ILE A 209 20.65 7.19 -3.77
CA ILE A 209 20.06 7.47 -5.08
C ILE A 209 21.02 8.23 -6.00
N ASN A 210 21.99 8.97 -5.43
CA ASN A 210 23.01 9.69 -6.20
C ASN A 210 24.12 8.77 -6.70
N LYS A 211 24.24 7.56 -6.15
CA LYS A 211 25.20 6.54 -6.61
C LYS A 211 24.51 5.48 -7.46
N ASN A 212 23.28 5.12 -7.11
CA ASN A 212 22.50 4.06 -7.75
C ASN A 212 21.28 4.66 -8.45
N GLY A 213 21.52 5.59 -9.39
CA GLY A 213 20.45 6.30 -10.10
C GLY A 213 19.48 5.37 -10.85
N GLN A 214 20.00 4.32 -11.50
CA GLN A 214 19.13 3.34 -12.17
C GLN A 214 18.18 2.62 -11.20
N MET A 215 18.65 2.27 -10.00
CA MET A 215 17.82 1.64 -8.97
C MET A 215 16.71 2.58 -8.49
N PHE A 216 17.02 3.87 -8.33
CA PHE A 216 16.02 4.91 -8.05
C PHE A 216 14.98 5.03 -9.16
N VAL A 217 15.40 5.06 -10.43
CA VAL A 217 14.49 5.08 -11.59
C VAL A 217 13.58 3.84 -11.59
N THR A 218 14.14 2.65 -11.33
CA THR A 218 13.35 1.41 -11.21
C THR A 218 12.30 1.50 -10.10
N THR A 219 12.65 2.05 -8.93
CA THR A 219 11.69 2.22 -7.84
C THR A 219 10.54 3.15 -8.22
N VAL A 220 10.86 4.32 -8.79
CA VAL A 220 9.84 5.31 -9.18
C VAL A 220 8.91 4.74 -10.26
N LEU A 221 9.48 4.20 -11.35
CA LEU A 221 8.69 3.60 -12.42
C LEU A 221 7.88 2.40 -11.90
N GLY A 222 8.48 1.56 -11.05
CA GLY A 222 7.81 0.42 -10.44
C GLY A 222 6.54 0.82 -9.67
N PHE A 223 6.61 1.84 -8.82
CA PHE A 223 5.42 2.33 -8.11
C PHE A 223 4.34 2.91 -9.04
N LEU A 224 4.77 3.58 -10.12
CA LEU A 224 3.85 4.04 -11.15
C LEU A 224 3.21 2.89 -11.93
N TRP A 225 3.88 1.73 -11.99
CA TRP A 225 3.60 0.66 -12.95
C TRP A 225 3.10 -0.66 -12.36
N MET A 226 3.12 -0.86 -11.04
CA MET A 226 2.50 -2.05 -10.44
C MET A 226 1.02 -2.13 -10.87
N ASP A 227 0.40 -3.30 -10.78
CA ASP A 227 -1.06 -3.44 -10.84
C ASP A 227 -1.64 -3.35 -9.42
N GLU A 228 -2.95 -3.52 -9.25
CA GLU A 228 -3.58 -3.50 -7.92
C GLU A 228 -3.08 -4.67 -7.05
N GLU A 229 -2.91 -5.86 -7.63
CA GLU A 229 -2.47 -7.04 -6.89
C GLU A 229 -1.07 -6.86 -6.30
N LYS A 230 -0.10 -6.38 -7.10
CA LYS A 230 1.27 -6.07 -6.66
C LYS A 230 1.34 -4.89 -5.72
N LEU A 231 0.38 -3.97 -5.79
CA LEU A 231 0.26 -2.97 -4.76
C LEU A 231 -0.20 -3.57 -3.43
N GLY A 232 -0.78 -4.76 -3.41
CA GLY A 232 -1.29 -5.40 -2.20
C GLY A 232 -2.80 -5.35 -2.06
N PHE A 233 -3.54 -5.11 -3.14
CA PHE A 233 -4.98 -5.36 -3.15
C PHE A 233 -5.27 -6.86 -3.22
N ASP A 234 -6.34 -7.28 -2.56
CA ASP A 234 -6.85 -8.64 -2.62
C ASP A 234 -7.59 -8.88 -3.95
N PRO A 235 -7.07 -9.75 -4.83
CA PRO A 235 -7.68 -10.01 -6.13
C PRO A 235 -8.98 -10.84 -6.03
N THR A 236 -9.28 -11.47 -4.88
CA THR A 236 -10.53 -12.22 -4.68
C THR A 236 -11.72 -11.31 -4.47
N ILE A 237 -11.48 -10.06 -4.05
CA ILE A 237 -12.51 -9.03 -3.89
C ILE A 237 -12.64 -8.24 -5.20
N VAL A 238 -13.61 -8.64 -6.01
CA VAL A 238 -13.83 -8.06 -7.33
C VAL A 238 -14.69 -6.81 -7.23
N VAL A 239 -14.29 -5.76 -7.94
CA VAL A 239 -15.09 -4.55 -8.14
C VAL A 239 -15.50 -4.49 -9.61
N SER A 240 -16.80 -4.43 -9.88
CA SER A 240 -17.37 -4.35 -11.23
C SER A 240 -18.50 -3.31 -11.26
N GLY A 241 -18.23 -2.17 -11.88
CA GLY A 241 -19.13 -1.02 -11.85
C GLY A 241 -19.35 -0.52 -10.42
N SER A 242 -20.60 -0.55 -9.95
CA SER A 242 -20.95 -0.22 -8.56
C SER A 242 -20.97 -1.44 -7.64
N GLU A 243 -20.85 -2.66 -8.16
CA GLU A 243 -20.87 -3.88 -7.37
C GLU A 243 -19.47 -4.22 -6.87
N ARG A 244 -19.39 -4.66 -5.62
CA ARG A 244 -18.22 -5.34 -5.07
C ARG A 244 -18.65 -6.71 -4.58
N TYR A 245 -17.87 -7.74 -4.86
CA TYR A 245 -18.26 -9.11 -4.52
C TYR A 245 -17.06 -10.04 -4.35
N ILE A 246 -17.30 -11.19 -3.75
CA ILE A 246 -16.42 -12.36 -3.80
C ILE A 246 -17.15 -13.50 -4.50
N GLU A 247 -16.39 -14.43 -5.07
CA GLU A 247 -16.92 -15.68 -5.62
C GLU A 247 -16.43 -16.83 -4.76
N ILE A 248 -17.37 -17.66 -4.30
CA ILE A 248 -17.09 -18.83 -3.47
C ILE A 248 -17.55 -20.10 -4.20
N GLU A 249 -16.98 -21.25 -3.85
CA GLU A 249 -17.49 -22.55 -4.29
C GLU A 249 -18.15 -23.30 -3.14
N ARG A 250 -19.46 -23.52 -3.24
CA ARG A 250 -20.25 -24.20 -2.21
C ARG A 250 -21.13 -25.26 -2.83
N ASN A 251 -21.05 -26.49 -2.33
CA ASN A 251 -21.80 -27.64 -2.84
C ASN A 251 -21.63 -27.87 -4.36
N GLY A 252 -20.41 -27.70 -4.87
CA GLY A 252 -20.08 -27.84 -6.29
C GLY A 252 -20.68 -26.76 -7.20
N LYS A 253 -21.14 -25.64 -6.62
CA LYS A 253 -21.68 -24.49 -7.36
C LYS A 253 -20.92 -23.24 -6.99
N ARG A 254 -20.60 -22.42 -7.99
CA ARG A 254 -20.10 -21.07 -7.78
C ARG A 254 -21.24 -20.18 -7.32
N GLU A 255 -21.01 -19.45 -6.24
CA GLU A 255 -21.94 -18.45 -5.74
C GLU A 255 -21.24 -17.10 -5.68
N ARG A 256 -21.97 -16.03 -6.02
CA ARG A 256 -21.49 -14.66 -5.88
C ARG A 256 -22.10 -14.01 -4.65
N LEU A 257 -21.24 -13.56 -3.73
CA LEU A 257 -21.65 -12.82 -2.54
C LEU A 257 -21.36 -11.33 -2.75
N ILE A 258 -22.41 -10.54 -2.87
CA ILE A 258 -22.33 -9.08 -3.02
C ILE A 258 -22.01 -8.47 -1.66
N ILE A 259 -20.98 -7.62 -1.61
CA ILE A 259 -20.57 -6.88 -0.42
C ILE A 259 -21.33 -5.56 -0.36
N ASP A 260 -22.18 -5.40 0.65
CA ASP A 260 -23.03 -4.23 0.82
C ASP A 260 -22.31 -3.09 1.55
N GLU A 261 -21.69 -3.41 2.68
CA GLU A 261 -20.99 -2.42 3.51
C GLU A 261 -19.96 -3.08 4.44
N VAL A 262 -18.99 -2.27 4.87
CA VAL A 262 -18.07 -2.63 5.96
C VAL A 262 -18.80 -2.46 7.29
N MET A 263 -18.97 -3.56 8.04
CA MET A 263 -19.56 -3.53 9.38
C MET A 263 -18.52 -3.23 10.45
N LYS A 264 -17.33 -3.81 10.30
CA LYS A 264 -16.24 -3.67 11.26
C LYS A 264 -14.90 -3.83 10.56
N ARG A 265 -13.91 -3.03 10.97
CA ARG A 265 -12.51 -3.18 10.58
C ARG A 265 -11.61 -2.89 11.77
N ALA A 266 -10.64 -3.76 12.03
CA ALA A 266 -9.62 -3.52 13.03
C ALA A 266 -8.55 -2.53 12.48
N PRO A 267 -8.31 -1.38 13.15
CA PRO A 267 -7.35 -0.39 12.69
C PRO A 267 -5.92 -0.70 13.19
N CYS A 268 -5.39 -1.87 12.84
CA CYS A 268 -4.04 -2.31 13.18
C CYS A 268 -3.19 -2.54 11.92
N VAL A 269 -1.87 -2.40 12.08
CA VAL A 269 -0.89 -2.88 11.09
C VAL A 269 -0.77 -4.38 11.28
N ALA A 270 -0.10 -4.82 12.36
CA ALA A 270 0.08 -6.22 12.69
C ALA A 270 -1.06 -6.77 13.56
N GLY A 271 -1.40 -8.04 13.34
CA GLY A 271 -2.44 -8.78 14.03
C GLY A 271 -3.47 -9.36 13.06
N ARG A 272 -4.62 -9.81 13.60
CA ARG A 272 -5.64 -10.50 12.79
C ARG A 272 -6.27 -9.65 11.68
N ALA A 273 -6.13 -8.32 11.75
CA ALA A 273 -6.74 -7.35 10.84
C ALA A 273 -8.21 -7.64 10.47
N THR A 274 -8.99 -8.16 11.42
CA THR A 274 -10.33 -8.68 11.17
C THR A 274 -11.22 -7.63 10.49
N THR A 275 -11.79 -8.02 9.37
CA THR A 275 -12.76 -7.22 8.63
C THR A 275 -14.05 -8.00 8.46
N CYS A 276 -15.17 -7.35 8.74
CA CYS A 276 -16.49 -7.94 8.58
C CYS A 276 -17.30 -7.08 7.62
N TRP A 277 -17.91 -7.74 6.63
CA TRP A 277 -18.80 -7.12 5.67
C TRP A 277 -20.21 -7.66 5.83
N ARG A 278 -21.20 -6.79 5.70
CA ARG A 278 -22.55 -7.24 5.37
C ARG A 278 -22.57 -7.61 3.90
N ALA A 279 -23.16 -8.75 3.60
CA ALA A 279 -23.26 -9.25 2.25
C ALA A 279 -24.62 -9.93 2.00
N HIS A 280 -24.90 -10.22 0.74
CA HIS A 280 -26.01 -11.07 0.35
C HIS A 280 -25.64 -11.90 -0.88
N ARG A 281 -26.41 -12.95 -1.15
CA ARG A 281 -26.25 -13.74 -2.38
C ARG A 281 -26.84 -12.95 -3.54
N LYS A 282 -26.15 -12.90 -4.68
CA LYS A 282 -26.68 -12.22 -5.87
C LYS A 282 -28.08 -12.71 -6.28
N ASP A 283 -28.32 -14.01 -6.16
CA ASP A 283 -29.59 -14.64 -6.54
C ASP A 283 -30.65 -14.64 -5.42
N ASP A 284 -30.28 -14.26 -4.19
CA ASP A 284 -31.21 -14.11 -3.06
C ASP A 284 -30.83 -12.91 -2.17
N PRO A 285 -31.20 -11.68 -2.57
CA PRO A 285 -30.91 -10.48 -1.81
C PRO A 285 -31.60 -10.40 -0.44
N LYS A 286 -32.58 -11.27 -0.16
CA LYS A 286 -33.26 -11.29 1.15
C LYS A 286 -32.42 -12.02 2.19
N GLN A 287 -31.58 -12.96 1.76
CA GLN A 287 -30.67 -13.68 2.64
C GLN A 287 -29.44 -12.82 2.95
N ARG A 288 -29.42 -12.26 4.16
CA ARG A 288 -28.27 -11.50 4.68
C ARG A 288 -27.19 -12.44 5.18
N LEU A 289 -25.95 -12.13 4.85
CA LEU A 289 -24.75 -12.82 5.25
C LEU A 289 -23.78 -11.84 5.90
N VAL A 290 -22.84 -12.39 6.67
CA VAL A 290 -21.66 -11.67 7.14
C VAL A 290 -20.45 -12.40 6.59
N ILE A 291 -19.64 -11.70 5.79
CA ILE A 291 -18.32 -12.20 5.40
C ILE A 291 -17.35 -11.70 6.47
N LYS A 292 -16.62 -12.61 7.09
CA LYS A 292 -15.54 -12.28 8.01
C LYS A 292 -14.23 -12.74 7.40
N ASP A 293 -13.31 -11.82 7.25
CA ASP A 293 -11.94 -12.06 6.84
C ASP A 293 -10.99 -11.72 7.99
N SER A 294 -9.97 -12.54 8.18
CA SER A 294 -9.00 -12.40 9.26
C SER A 294 -7.73 -13.19 8.99
N TRP A 295 -6.61 -12.59 9.34
CA TRP A 295 -5.31 -13.25 9.40
C TRP A 295 -5.24 -14.14 10.64
N GLN A 296 -4.76 -15.37 10.45
CA GLN A 296 -4.65 -16.35 11.52
C GLN A 296 -3.22 -16.90 11.56
N TYR A 297 -2.71 -17.11 12.78
CA TYR A 297 -1.47 -17.84 12.95
C TYR A 297 -1.72 -19.31 12.64
N THR A 298 -0.77 -19.95 11.98
CA THR A 298 -0.85 -21.36 11.54
C THR A 298 -0.89 -22.35 12.71
N ASP A 299 -0.59 -21.92 13.93
CA ASP A 299 -0.64 -22.71 15.15
C ASP A 299 -2.04 -22.73 15.82
N ARG A 300 -3.04 -22.10 15.22
CA ARG A 300 -4.42 -22.04 15.74
C ARG A 300 -5.39 -22.82 14.86
N ASP A 301 -6.40 -23.39 15.51
CA ASP A 301 -7.55 -23.96 14.82
C ASP A 301 -8.28 -22.91 13.98
N GLU A 302 -8.75 -23.32 12.80
CA GLU A 302 -9.47 -22.45 11.89
C GLU A 302 -10.82 -22.03 12.51
N GLU A 303 -11.05 -20.72 12.63
CA GLU A 303 -12.31 -20.21 13.18
C GLU A 303 -13.56 -20.74 12.42
N GLY A 304 -13.44 -20.96 11.12
CA GLY A 304 -14.52 -21.50 10.29
C GLY A 304 -14.91 -22.94 10.68
N GLU A 305 -13.97 -23.76 11.13
CA GLU A 305 -14.23 -25.12 11.63
C GLU A 305 -14.98 -25.08 12.95
N LEU A 306 -14.50 -24.26 13.88
CA LEU A 306 -15.13 -24.07 15.19
C LEU A 306 -16.57 -23.56 15.05
N LEU A 307 -16.82 -22.65 14.09
CA LEU A 307 -18.18 -22.16 13.82
C LEU A 307 -19.08 -23.24 13.22
N GLN A 308 -18.55 -24.08 12.32
CA GLN A 308 -19.29 -25.19 11.73
C GLN A 308 -19.71 -26.23 12.78
N GLU A 309 -18.86 -26.48 13.77
CA GLU A 309 -19.19 -27.37 14.89
C GLU A 309 -20.25 -26.76 15.81
N ALA A 310 -20.10 -25.48 16.17
CA ALA A 310 -21.02 -24.78 17.07
C ALA A 310 -22.43 -24.59 16.49
N ASP A 311 -22.57 -24.50 15.17
CA ASP A 311 -23.85 -24.27 14.49
C ASP A 311 -24.90 -25.36 14.78
N LYS A 312 -24.44 -26.60 15.06
CA LYS A 312 -25.32 -27.76 15.25
C LYS A 312 -26.25 -27.62 16.46
N ASP A 313 -25.85 -26.88 17.50
CA ASP A 313 -26.48 -26.97 18.82
C ASP A 313 -26.85 -25.61 19.46
N MET A 314 -26.61 -24.47 18.79
CA MET A 314 -26.82 -23.14 19.38
C MET A 314 -27.87 -22.29 18.66
N ILE A 315 -28.73 -21.59 19.41
CA ILE A 315 -29.86 -20.78 18.87
C ILE A 315 -29.45 -19.31 18.64
N ASN A 316 -28.38 -18.83 19.28
CA ASN A 316 -27.96 -17.41 19.27
C ASN A 316 -26.54 -17.18 18.70
N VAL A 317 -26.01 -18.16 17.97
CA VAL A 317 -24.71 -18.05 17.28
C VAL A 317 -24.95 -17.84 15.79
N ALA A 318 -24.02 -17.15 15.12
CA ALA A 318 -24.06 -17.00 13.67
C ALA A 318 -24.09 -18.38 13.00
N ARG A 319 -24.99 -18.55 12.04
CA ARG A 319 -25.11 -19.81 11.29
C ARG A 319 -23.93 -19.98 10.34
N TYR A 320 -23.37 -21.18 10.29
CA TYR A 320 -22.28 -21.48 9.39
C TYR A 320 -22.78 -21.43 7.94
N TYR A 321 -22.01 -20.79 7.07
CA TYR A 321 -22.35 -20.68 5.65
C TYR A 321 -21.30 -21.35 4.76
N HIS A 322 -20.05 -20.90 4.88
CA HIS A 322 -18.90 -21.35 4.10
C HIS A 322 -17.61 -20.87 4.77
N ARG A 323 -16.50 -21.57 4.52
CA ARG A 323 -15.14 -21.13 4.83
C ARG A 323 -14.22 -21.48 3.67
N GLU A 324 -13.19 -20.67 3.48
CA GLU A 324 -12.07 -20.94 2.60
C GLU A 324 -10.86 -20.12 3.04
N THR A 325 -9.66 -20.61 2.70
CA THR A 325 -8.43 -19.82 2.77
C THR A 325 -8.33 -18.98 1.52
N VAL A 326 -8.09 -17.68 1.68
CA VAL A 326 -7.88 -16.78 0.54
C VAL A 326 -6.67 -17.27 -0.26
N ARG A 327 -6.83 -17.34 -1.59
CA ARG A 327 -5.75 -17.77 -2.50
C ARG A 327 -5.42 -16.72 -3.52
N VAL A 328 -4.14 -16.38 -3.62
CA VAL A 328 -3.59 -15.46 -4.61
C VAL A 328 -2.72 -16.26 -5.58
N ARG A 329 -3.07 -16.22 -6.87
CA ARG A 329 -2.42 -17.02 -7.94
C ARG A 329 -2.39 -18.54 -7.66
N GLY A 330 -3.39 -19.04 -6.93
CA GLY A 330 -3.54 -20.47 -6.63
C GLY A 330 -2.77 -20.95 -5.39
N THR A 331 -2.03 -20.07 -4.73
CA THR A 331 -1.35 -20.34 -3.45
C THR A 331 -2.15 -19.70 -2.32
N ASP A 332 -2.13 -20.30 -1.13
CA ASP A 332 -2.69 -19.70 0.08
C ASP A 332 -2.01 -18.34 0.33
N ASP A 333 -2.81 -17.34 0.71
CA ASP A 333 -2.33 -15.98 0.95
C ASP A 333 -1.61 -15.93 2.31
N ASP A 334 -0.29 -16.10 2.29
CA ASP A 334 0.56 -16.27 3.46
C ASP A 334 1.58 -15.15 3.69
N ILE A 335 1.37 -14.00 3.03
CA ILE A 335 2.25 -12.80 2.94
C ILE A 335 3.44 -12.81 3.89
#